data_AF-A0A0W0RF45-F1
#
_entry.id   AF-A0A0W0RF45-F1
#
_cell.length_a   1.000
_cell.length_b   1.000
_cell.length_c   1.000
_cell.angle_alpha   90.00
_cell.angle_beta   90.00
_cell.angle_gamma   90.00
#
_symmetry.space_group_name_H-M   'P 1'
#
loop_
_entity.id
_entity.type
_entity.pdbx_description
1 polymer ?
#
loop_
_entity_poly.entity_id
_entity_poly.type
_entity_poly.pdbx_seq_one_letter_code
_entity_poly.pdbx_strand_id
1 'polypeptide(L)'
;MHNIELLAIRHQKTNGMAVCLKPRIPYTITPSLVYEIRKLQNKIAAQYYKKPWDGIYYLLWYLHSDTAPWKGLDFHFIHEALLNRREHAIEHYIENLFELLFINYVGFGLPIINCSIVNRKLRGISQDFFYLNQINFIKRYKELNCFSHNKLPFSKLNFNTEIKKTSFPFKIYTRNNFYAFDSINLNSMKKILSSYRYSPICLPQQNEIKLIFNQISRETIAKIYQLASENINLIERFALIQSVNGSHPDIKKVL
;
A
#
# COMPACT_ATOMS: atom_id res chain seq x y z
N MET A 1 12.82 -8.68 20.68
CA MET A 1 13.42 -8.25 19.41
C MET A 1 12.50 -7.22 18.76
N HIS A 2 12.95 -5.97 18.59
CA HIS A 2 12.14 -4.92 17.99
C HIS A 2 12.24 -5.00 16.45
N ASN A 3 11.21 -5.58 15.82
CA ASN A 3 11.06 -5.62 14.37
C ASN A 3 10.62 -4.25 13.86
N ILE A 4 11.55 -3.28 13.88
CA ILE A 4 11.30 -1.97 13.26
C ILE A 4 11.41 -2.15 11.75
N GLU A 5 10.25 -2.26 11.11
CA GLU A 5 10.08 -1.99 9.68
C GLU A 5 10.53 -0.54 9.46
N LEU A 6 11.77 -0.36 9.02
CA LEU A 6 12.37 0.96 8.97
C LEU A 6 11.65 1.81 7.92
N LEU A 7 10.76 2.68 8.42
CA LEU A 7 10.20 3.83 7.74
C LEU A 7 11.31 4.89 7.66
N ALA A 8 12.15 4.84 6.63
CA ALA A 8 13.13 5.89 6.42
C ALA A 8 12.43 7.09 5.77
N ILE A 9 12.14 8.11 6.57
CA ILE A 9 11.60 9.39 6.11
C ILE A 9 12.78 10.28 5.70
N ARG A 10 12.85 10.67 4.43
CA ARG A 10 13.68 11.78 4.00
C ARG A 10 12.79 12.95 3.61
N HIS A 11 12.76 13.98 4.45
CA HIS A 11 12.26 15.29 4.05
C HIS A 11 13.22 15.87 3.01
N GLN A 12 12.74 16.16 1.81
CA GLN A 12 13.53 16.89 0.84
C GLN A 12 13.35 18.39 1.07
N LYS A 13 14.42 19.17 0.85
CA LYS A 13 14.38 20.64 0.95
C LYS A 13 13.39 21.31 -0.03
N THR A 14 12.83 20.54 -0.97
CA THR A 14 11.91 20.98 -2.00
C THR A 14 10.60 20.17 -1.95
N ASN A 15 9.56 20.74 -1.34
CA ASN A 15 8.14 20.34 -1.38
C ASN A 15 7.81 18.83 -1.50
N GLY A 16 8.39 18.01 -0.62
CA GLY A 16 8.03 16.60 -0.57
C GLY A 16 8.76 15.76 0.46
N MET A 17 8.28 14.54 0.59
CA MET A 17 8.80 13.52 1.49
C MET A 17 8.92 12.19 0.76
N ALA A 18 10.04 11.51 0.96
CA ALA A 18 10.17 10.11 0.56
C ALA A 18 10.04 9.20 1.79
N VAL A 19 9.19 8.19 1.67
CA VAL A 19 8.99 7.13 2.67
C VAL A 19 9.47 5.84 2.05
N CYS A 20 10.61 5.34 2.52
CA CYS A 20 11.14 4.05 2.09
C CYS A 20 10.68 2.97 3.07
N LEU A 21 10.04 1.93 2.52
CA LEU A 21 9.70 0.70 3.23
C LEU A 21 10.77 -0.35 2.89
N LYS A 22 11.67 -0.63 3.84
CA LYS A 22 12.77 -1.61 3.71
C LYS A 22 12.66 -2.71 4.77
N PRO A 23 11.73 -3.67 4.59
CA PRO A 23 11.55 -4.73 5.55
C PRO A 23 12.64 -5.79 5.46
N ARG A 24 13.04 -6.33 6.62
CA ARG A 24 14.06 -7.39 6.75
C ARG A 24 13.48 -8.81 6.83
N ILE A 25 12.17 -8.94 6.93
CA ILE A 25 11.40 -10.20 7.05
C ILE A 25 10.20 -10.17 6.08
N PRO A 26 9.53 -11.31 5.79
CA PRO A 26 8.31 -11.33 4.99
C PRO A 26 7.31 -10.29 5.46
N TYR A 27 6.95 -9.39 4.55
CA TYR A 27 6.27 -8.17 4.94
C TYR A 27 4.77 -8.42 5.08
N THR A 28 4.21 -8.11 6.23
CA THR A 28 2.77 -8.03 6.46
C THR A 28 2.43 -6.59 6.82
N ILE A 29 1.21 -6.15 6.52
CA ILE A 29 0.76 -4.86 7.02
C ILE A 29 0.39 -5.04 8.49
N THR A 30 1.34 -4.86 9.40
CA THR A 30 1.08 -5.07 10.84
C THR A 30 0.23 -3.94 11.41
N PRO A 31 -0.50 -4.16 12.53
CA PRO A 31 -1.18 -3.08 13.25
C PRO A 31 -0.23 -1.93 13.63
N SER A 32 1.01 -2.25 14.02
CA SER A 32 2.04 -1.26 14.36
C SER A 32 2.45 -0.43 13.14
N LEU A 33 2.62 -1.03 11.97
CA LEU A 33 2.91 -0.31 10.74
C LEU A 33 1.77 0.64 10.37
N VAL A 34 0.53 0.16 10.44
CA VAL A 34 -0.67 0.99 10.18
C VAL A 34 -0.65 2.21 11.10
N TYR A 35 -0.42 2.00 12.40
CA TYR A 35 -0.33 3.07 13.38
C TYR A 35 0.77 4.09 13.06
N GLU A 36 1.98 3.65 12.74
CA GLU A 36 3.10 4.54 12.42
C GLU A 36 2.85 5.35 11.14
N ILE A 37 2.24 4.74 10.12
CA ILE A 37 1.86 5.45 8.90
C ILE A 37 0.74 6.46 9.18
N ARG A 38 -0.29 6.12 9.96
CA ARG A 38 -1.34 7.06 10.35
C ARG A 38 -0.76 8.24 11.13
N LYS A 39 0.19 7.99 12.04
CA LYS A 39 0.91 9.03 12.78
C LYS A 39 1.69 9.97 11.85
N LEU A 40 2.36 9.42 10.83
CA LEU A 40 3.04 10.21 9.80
C LEU A 40 2.04 11.07 9.00
N GLN A 41 0.97 10.46 8.52
CA GLN A 41 -0.09 11.13 7.77
C GLN A 41 -0.70 12.30 8.57
N ASN A 42 -1.00 12.09 9.86
CA ASN A 42 -1.51 13.13 10.76
C ASN A 42 -0.48 14.23 11.00
N LYS A 43 0.81 13.89 11.12
CA LYS A 43 1.89 14.88 11.24
C LYS A 43 1.99 15.76 9.99
N ILE A 44 1.86 15.19 8.79
CA ILE A 44 1.86 15.94 7.53
C ILE A 44 0.68 16.92 7.49
N ALA A 45 -0.53 16.46 7.84
CA ALA A 45 -1.70 17.33 7.90
C ALA A 45 -1.53 18.46 8.93
N ALA A 46 -1.03 18.16 10.13
CA ALA A 46 -0.75 19.16 11.15
C ALA A 46 0.30 20.20 10.72
N GLN A 47 1.32 19.79 9.95
CA GLN A 47 2.29 20.72 9.38
C GLN A 47 1.62 21.70 8.41
N TYR A 48 0.74 21.21 7.54
CA TYR A 48 -0.01 22.06 6.61
C TYR A 48 -0.91 23.06 7.33
N TYR A 49 -1.69 22.62 8.33
CA TYR A 49 -2.59 23.53 9.06
C TYR A 49 -1.85 24.60 9.86
N LYS A 50 -0.61 24.32 10.30
CA LYS A 50 0.26 25.33 10.95
C LYS A 50 0.85 26.31 9.94
N LYS A 51 1.28 25.82 8.79
CA LYS A 51 1.89 26.62 7.72
C LYS A 51 1.57 25.96 6.36
N PRO A 52 0.54 26.44 5.66
CA PRO A 52 0.19 25.92 4.35
C PRO A 52 1.38 26.02 3.38
N TRP A 53 1.50 25.03 2.49
CA TRP A 53 2.57 25.02 1.49
C TRP A 53 2.17 25.84 0.26
N ASP A 54 3.16 26.46 -0.37
CA ASP A 54 2.99 27.03 -1.70
C ASP A 54 3.05 25.89 -2.73
N GLY A 55 1.89 25.52 -3.27
CA GLY A 55 1.76 24.49 -4.30
C GLY A 55 1.59 23.07 -3.76
N ILE A 56 2.11 22.11 -4.51
CA ILE A 56 1.86 20.67 -4.30
C ILE A 56 2.96 20.04 -3.44
N TYR A 57 2.56 19.23 -2.46
CA TYR A 57 3.46 18.41 -1.65
C TYR A 57 3.46 16.95 -2.14
N TYR A 58 4.62 16.43 -2.51
CA TYR A 58 4.74 15.06 -3.01
C TYR A 58 5.10 14.08 -1.89
N LEU A 59 4.32 13.01 -1.71
CA LEU A 59 4.65 11.90 -0.80
C LEU A 59 5.01 10.66 -1.60
N LEU A 60 6.30 10.32 -1.64
CA LEU A 60 6.84 9.20 -2.43
C LEU A 60 6.97 7.94 -1.56
N TRP A 61 6.08 6.97 -1.75
CA TRP A 61 6.15 5.64 -1.16
C TRP A 61 7.06 4.74 -1.99
N TYR A 62 8.24 4.44 -1.49
CA TYR A 62 9.20 3.56 -2.14
C TYR A 62 9.24 2.20 -1.44
N LEU A 63 8.92 1.15 -2.18
CA LEU A 63 9.16 -0.22 -1.72
C LEU A 63 10.52 -0.69 -2.21
N HIS A 64 11.45 -0.94 -1.28
CA HIS A 64 12.78 -1.46 -1.60
C HIS A 64 12.67 -2.78 -2.40
N SER A 65 13.69 -3.15 -3.17
CA SER A 65 13.74 -4.37 -4.00
C SER A 65 14.15 -5.66 -3.27
N ASP A 66 13.94 -5.77 -1.95
CA ASP A 66 14.36 -6.96 -1.20
C ASP A 66 13.56 -8.22 -1.59
N THR A 67 14.11 -9.41 -1.35
CA THR A 67 13.57 -10.69 -1.86
C THR A 67 12.34 -11.19 -1.10
N ALA A 68 12.06 -10.64 0.08
CA ALA A 68 10.96 -11.12 0.92
C ALA A 68 9.58 -10.85 0.28
N PRO A 69 8.72 -11.86 0.08
CA PRO A 69 7.38 -11.64 -0.44
C PRO A 69 6.52 -10.86 0.56
N TRP A 70 5.73 -9.90 0.08
CA TRP A 70 4.71 -9.22 0.89
C TRP A 70 3.43 -10.06 0.92
N LYS A 71 2.94 -10.37 2.12
CA LYS A 71 1.90 -11.36 2.40
C LYS A 71 0.56 -10.76 2.86
N GLY A 72 0.27 -9.50 2.55
CA GLY A 72 -1.02 -8.89 2.86
C GLY A 72 -1.20 -8.54 4.34
N LEU A 73 -2.33 -8.95 4.91
CA LEU A 73 -2.68 -8.74 6.32
C LEU A 73 -1.78 -9.54 7.26
N ASP A 74 -1.64 -9.09 8.49
CA ASP A 74 -0.97 -9.83 9.56
C ASP A 74 -1.87 -10.97 10.10
N PHE A 75 -1.77 -12.16 9.52
CA PHE A 75 -2.54 -13.32 9.95
C PHE A 75 -2.04 -13.90 11.27
N HIS A 76 -0.79 -13.65 11.65
CA HIS A 76 -0.29 -14.03 12.97
C HIS A 76 -1.01 -13.22 14.06
N PHE A 77 -1.07 -11.90 13.91
CA PHE A 77 -1.86 -11.05 14.80
C PHE A 77 -3.34 -11.46 14.84
N ILE A 78 -3.95 -11.69 13.68
CA ILE A 78 -5.36 -12.10 13.59
C ILE A 78 -5.58 -13.43 14.33
N HIS A 79 -4.75 -14.43 14.08
CA HIS A 79 -4.85 -15.74 14.72
C HIS A 79 -4.72 -15.64 16.25
N GLU A 80 -3.70 -14.93 16.74
CA GLU A 80 -3.51 -14.73 18.17
C GLU A 80 -4.66 -13.94 18.80
N ALA A 81 -5.20 -12.94 18.11
CA ALA A 81 -6.33 -12.18 18.63
C ALA A 81 -7.59 -13.05 18.73
N LEU A 82 -7.86 -13.93 17.76
CA LEU A 82 -8.96 -14.90 17.82
C LEU A 82 -8.81 -15.86 18.99
N LEU A 83 -7.62 -16.47 19.17
CA LEU A 83 -7.38 -17.42 20.26
C LEU A 83 -7.52 -16.78 21.65
N ASN A 84 -7.19 -15.49 21.76
CA ASN A 84 -7.26 -14.72 23.01
C ASN A 84 -8.57 -13.94 23.18
N ARG A 85 -9.59 -14.15 22.32
CA ARG A 85 -10.88 -13.43 22.38
C ARG A 85 -10.72 -11.90 22.37
N ARG A 86 -9.88 -11.41 21.46
CA ARG A 86 -9.58 -9.98 21.23
C ARG A 86 -10.11 -9.54 19.86
N GLU A 87 -11.35 -9.89 19.54
CA GLU A 87 -12.02 -9.60 18.26
C GLU A 87 -11.99 -8.10 17.92
N HIS A 88 -12.27 -7.24 18.91
CA HIS A 88 -12.18 -5.78 18.75
C HIS A 88 -10.79 -5.32 18.27
N ALA A 89 -9.71 -6.01 18.64
CA ALA A 89 -8.37 -5.66 18.16
C ALA A 89 -8.19 -5.96 16.67
N ILE A 90 -8.86 -7.00 16.16
CA ILE A 90 -8.90 -7.34 14.74
C ILE A 90 -9.70 -6.28 13.98
N GLU A 91 -10.91 -5.96 14.45
CA GLU A 91 -11.76 -4.91 13.87
C GLU A 91 -11.00 -3.59 13.76
N HIS A 92 -10.43 -3.13 14.88
CA HIS A 92 -9.69 -1.88 14.93
C HIS A 92 -8.49 -1.87 13.97
N TYR A 93 -7.75 -2.98 13.88
CA TYR A 93 -6.64 -3.12 12.93
C TYR A 93 -7.11 -2.99 11.47
N ILE A 94 -8.16 -3.72 11.09
CA ILE A 94 -8.69 -3.69 9.72
C ILE A 94 -9.27 -2.31 9.40
N GLU A 95 -10.07 -1.72 10.28
CA GLU A 95 -10.65 -0.39 10.09
C GLU A 95 -9.57 0.68 9.90
N ASN A 96 -8.55 0.69 10.74
CA ASN A 96 -7.43 1.64 10.62
C ASN A 96 -6.65 1.44 9.31
N LEU A 97 -6.51 0.20 8.85
CA LEU A 97 -5.88 -0.09 7.57
C LEU A 97 -6.71 0.52 6.42
N PHE A 98 -8.03 0.30 6.40
CA PHE A 98 -8.88 0.89 5.36
C PHE A 98 -8.97 2.41 5.46
N GLU A 99 -8.94 2.99 6.66
CA GLU A 99 -8.84 4.44 6.84
C GLU A 99 -7.53 5.00 6.26
N LEU A 100 -6.40 4.33 6.52
CA LEU A 100 -5.10 4.67 5.94
C LEU A 100 -5.17 4.68 4.41
N LEU A 101 -5.73 3.62 3.81
CA LEU A 101 -5.86 3.48 2.37
C LEU A 101 -6.75 4.58 1.77
N PHE A 102 -7.86 4.90 2.44
CA PHE A 102 -8.74 5.98 2.04
C PHE A 102 -7.98 7.32 2.02
N ILE A 103 -7.18 7.59 3.05
CA ILE A 103 -6.39 8.81 3.17
C ILE A 103 -5.30 8.88 2.11
N ASN A 104 -4.63 7.76 1.80
CA ASN A 104 -3.68 7.70 0.68
C ASN A 104 -4.35 8.06 -0.65
N TYR A 105 -5.60 7.63 -0.85
CA TYR A 105 -6.36 7.89 -2.06
C TYR A 105 -6.84 9.36 -2.17
N VAL A 106 -7.38 9.94 -1.10
CA VAL A 106 -7.95 11.31 -1.12
C VAL A 106 -6.96 12.42 -0.74
N GLY A 107 -5.82 12.07 -0.13
CA GLY A 107 -4.79 13.02 0.30
C GLY A 107 -5.22 14.00 1.37
N PHE A 108 -6.12 13.61 2.29
CA PHE A 108 -6.76 14.49 3.30
C PHE A 108 -7.52 15.71 2.74
N GLY A 109 -7.79 15.77 1.43
CA GLY A 109 -8.25 17.00 0.79
C GLY A 109 -7.22 18.14 0.82
N LEU A 110 -5.96 17.82 1.12
CA LEU A 110 -4.81 18.73 1.07
C LEU A 110 -4.15 18.66 -0.30
N PRO A 111 -3.34 19.66 -0.71
CA PRO A 111 -2.60 19.65 -1.98
C PRO A 111 -1.42 18.64 -1.96
N ILE A 112 -1.73 17.36 -1.69
CA ILE A 112 -0.80 16.25 -1.59
C ILE A 112 -0.99 15.32 -2.79
N ILE A 113 0.12 14.96 -3.43
CA ILE A 113 0.15 13.87 -4.40
C ILE A 113 0.94 12.71 -3.79
N ASN A 114 0.22 11.67 -3.38
CA ASN A 114 0.78 10.37 -3.05
C ASN A 114 1.26 9.69 -4.33
N CYS A 115 2.49 9.21 -4.29
CA CYS A 115 3.10 8.49 -5.38
C CYS A 115 3.68 7.17 -4.88
N SER A 116 3.69 6.16 -5.74
CA SER A 116 4.32 4.86 -5.46
C SER A 116 5.47 4.58 -6.41
N ILE A 117 6.53 3.98 -5.89
CA ILE A 117 7.56 3.32 -6.69
C ILE A 117 7.64 1.87 -6.20
N VAL A 118 7.15 0.96 -7.03
CA VAL A 118 6.97 -0.45 -6.71
C VAL A 118 7.96 -1.29 -7.51
N ASN A 119 8.99 -1.78 -6.84
CA ASN A 119 10.08 -2.57 -7.44
C ASN A 119 9.92 -4.09 -7.34
N ARG A 120 8.80 -4.58 -6.79
CA ARG A 120 8.46 -6.01 -6.71
C ARG A 120 6.98 -6.25 -7.02
N LYS A 121 6.60 -7.50 -7.29
CA LYS A 121 5.18 -7.86 -7.47
C LYS A 121 4.44 -7.75 -6.15
N LEU A 122 3.20 -7.27 -6.22
CA LEU A 122 2.28 -7.13 -5.09
C LEU A 122 0.96 -7.81 -5.42
N ARG A 123 0.21 -8.21 -4.38
CA ARG A 123 -1.12 -8.82 -4.50
C ARG A 123 -1.99 -8.41 -3.31
N GLY A 124 -3.31 -8.47 -3.49
CA GLY A 124 -4.30 -8.16 -2.44
C GLY A 124 -4.09 -6.78 -1.83
N ILE A 125 -4.32 -6.66 -0.53
CA ILE A 125 -4.28 -5.37 0.18
C ILE A 125 -2.92 -4.66 0.10
N SER A 126 -1.83 -5.41 -0.04
CA SER A 126 -0.48 -4.89 -0.27
C SER A 126 -0.37 -4.14 -1.59
N GLN A 127 -1.03 -4.66 -2.63
CA GLN A 127 -1.10 -3.99 -3.92
C GLN A 127 -1.89 -2.69 -3.79
N ASP A 128 -3.04 -2.76 -3.12
CA ASP A 128 -3.93 -1.61 -2.96
C ASP A 128 -3.25 -0.47 -2.18
N PHE A 129 -2.43 -0.78 -1.18
CA PHE A 129 -1.60 0.19 -0.46
C PHE A 129 -0.82 1.14 -1.36
N PHE A 130 -0.26 0.62 -2.46
CA PHE A 130 0.43 1.46 -3.44
C PHE A 130 -0.49 1.92 -4.54
N TYR A 131 -1.30 1.04 -5.12
CA TYR A 131 -2.01 1.31 -6.36
C TYR A 131 -3.16 2.30 -6.18
N LEU A 132 -3.58 2.54 -4.93
CA LEU A 132 -4.49 3.64 -4.58
C LEU A 132 -3.84 5.03 -4.59
N ASN A 133 -2.50 5.13 -4.66
CA ASN A 133 -1.84 6.43 -4.80
C ASN A 133 -2.11 7.04 -6.18
N GLN A 134 -2.09 8.36 -6.30
CA GLN A 134 -2.50 9.05 -7.53
C GLN A 134 -1.54 8.79 -8.71
N ILE A 135 -0.25 8.56 -8.44
CA ILE A 135 0.77 8.27 -9.46
C ILE A 135 1.59 7.05 -9.04
N ASN A 136 1.62 6.02 -9.87
CA ASN A 136 2.24 4.73 -9.57
C ASN A 136 3.27 4.36 -10.62
N PHE A 137 4.52 4.28 -10.22
CA PHE A 137 5.60 3.70 -11.00
C PHE A 137 5.76 2.24 -10.60
N ILE A 138 5.55 1.31 -11.53
CA ILE A 138 5.56 -0.13 -11.30
C ILE A 138 6.67 -0.74 -12.15
N LYS A 139 7.57 -1.50 -11.54
CA LYS A 139 8.61 -2.20 -12.30
C LYS A 139 7.97 -3.24 -13.22
N ARG A 140 8.40 -3.30 -14.49
CA ARG A 140 7.91 -4.29 -15.46
C ARG A 140 8.36 -5.69 -15.06
N TYR A 141 7.44 -6.65 -15.11
CA TYR A 141 7.72 -8.08 -14.99
C TYR A 141 7.28 -8.78 -16.27
N LYS A 142 7.85 -9.95 -16.58
CA LYS A 142 7.49 -10.75 -17.77
C LYS A 142 5.98 -11.02 -17.96
N GLU A 143 5.18 -10.95 -16.88
CA GLU A 143 3.73 -11.18 -16.87
C GLU A 143 2.89 -9.91 -17.09
N LEU A 144 3.48 -8.73 -16.89
CA LEU A 144 2.88 -7.49 -17.36
C LEU A 144 3.15 -7.49 -18.87
N ASN A 145 2.14 -7.88 -19.67
CA ASN A 145 2.19 -8.02 -21.14
C ASN A 145 2.42 -6.68 -21.87
N CYS A 146 3.29 -5.83 -21.33
CA CYS A 146 3.65 -4.54 -21.85
C CYS A 146 4.85 -4.78 -22.77
N PHE A 147 4.63 -5.22 -24.00
CA PHE A 147 5.67 -5.20 -25.02
C PHE A 147 5.68 -3.82 -25.66
N SER A 148 6.47 -2.88 -25.13
CA SER A 148 6.75 -1.65 -25.87
C SER A 148 8.01 -1.85 -26.70
N HIS A 149 7.83 -1.96 -28.02
CA HIS A 149 8.92 -2.03 -28.99
C HIS A 149 9.75 -0.72 -29.07
N ASN A 150 9.32 0.34 -28.38
CA ASN A 150 10.06 1.59 -28.25
C ASN A 150 10.65 1.74 -26.84
N LYS A 151 11.98 1.92 -26.78
CA LYS A 151 12.85 2.03 -25.59
C LYS A 151 12.61 3.29 -24.74
N LEU A 152 11.37 3.66 -24.44
CA LEU A 152 11.11 4.71 -23.46
C LEU A 152 11.34 4.14 -22.05
N PRO A 153 12.00 4.88 -21.15
CA PRO A 153 12.27 4.40 -19.79
C PRO A 153 10.98 4.17 -18.97
N PHE A 154 9.87 4.77 -19.41
CA PHE A 154 8.54 4.60 -18.82
C PHE A 154 7.48 4.43 -19.92
N SER A 155 6.50 3.57 -19.67
CA SER A 155 5.29 3.45 -20.50
C SER A 155 4.04 3.56 -19.63
N LYS A 156 3.06 4.39 -20.04
CA LYS A 156 1.78 4.49 -19.34
C LYS A 156 1.03 3.16 -19.46
N LEU A 157 0.51 2.66 -18.35
CA LEU A 157 -0.24 1.40 -18.29
C LEU A 157 -1.74 1.70 -18.29
N ASN A 158 -2.49 0.87 -19.02
CA ASN A 158 -3.93 0.85 -18.89
C ASN A 158 -4.31 -0.11 -17.77
N PHE A 159 -4.80 0.44 -16.66
CA PHE A 159 -5.15 -0.32 -15.46
C PHE A 159 -6.12 -1.48 -15.78
N ASN A 160 -7.13 -1.21 -16.61
CA ASN A 160 -8.22 -2.16 -16.89
C ASN A 160 -7.75 -3.42 -17.62
N THR A 161 -6.69 -3.30 -18.43
CA THR A 161 -6.19 -4.42 -19.24
C THR A 161 -5.00 -5.13 -18.61
N GLU A 162 -4.24 -4.43 -17.76
CA GLU A 162 -2.92 -4.88 -17.32
C GLU A 162 -2.84 -5.27 -15.84
N ILE A 163 -3.77 -4.79 -15.00
CA ILE A 163 -3.80 -5.08 -13.56
C ILE A 163 -5.04 -5.91 -13.23
N LYS A 164 -4.83 -7.14 -12.76
CA LYS A 164 -5.89 -8.10 -12.40
C LYS A 164 -5.97 -8.27 -10.89
N LYS A 165 -7.15 -8.65 -10.38
CA LYS A 165 -7.40 -9.02 -8.97
C LYS A 165 -7.14 -7.90 -7.96
N THR A 166 -7.99 -6.88 -7.98
CA THR A 166 -7.98 -5.75 -7.03
C THR A 166 -9.01 -5.97 -5.93
N SER A 167 -8.75 -5.46 -4.72
CA SER A 167 -9.76 -5.54 -3.63
C SER A 167 -10.89 -4.53 -3.80
N PHE A 168 -10.65 -3.43 -4.52
CA PHE A 168 -11.62 -2.36 -4.75
C PHE A 168 -12.23 -2.44 -6.15
N PRO A 169 -13.46 -1.91 -6.36
CA PRO A 169 -14.05 -1.75 -7.68
C PRO A 169 -13.15 -0.93 -8.62
N PHE A 170 -13.11 -1.30 -9.90
CA PHE A 170 -12.25 -0.66 -10.90
C PHE A 170 -12.35 0.87 -10.93
N LYS A 171 -13.55 1.43 -10.71
CA LYS A 171 -13.79 2.88 -10.66
C LYS A 171 -12.94 3.65 -9.64
N ILE A 172 -12.43 2.98 -8.60
CA ILE A 172 -11.53 3.60 -7.63
C ILE A 172 -10.14 3.83 -8.26
N TYR A 173 -9.71 2.96 -9.17
CA TYR A 173 -8.37 3.05 -9.75
C TYR A 173 -8.30 3.94 -11.00
N THR A 174 -9.43 4.27 -11.64
CA THR A 174 -9.44 5.01 -12.90
C THR A 174 -8.93 6.45 -12.78
N ARG A 175 -8.92 7.02 -11.57
CA ARG A 175 -8.33 8.35 -11.30
C ARG A 175 -6.81 8.30 -11.14
N ASN A 176 -6.26 7.12 -10.91
CA ASN A 176 -4.85 6.92 -10.64
C ASN A 176 -4.09 6.71 -11.95
N ASN A 177 -2.82 7.08 -11.93
CA ASN A 177 -1.97 7.01 -13.11
C ASN A 177 -0.91 5.94 -12.90
N PHE A 178 -0.76 5.06 -13.88
CA PHE A 178 0.13 3.90 -13.79
C PHE A 178 1.18 3.97 -14.89
N TYR A 179 2.42 3.73 -14.52
CA TYR A 179 3.57 3.77 -15.40
C TYR A 179 4.45 2.55 -15.15
N ALA A 180 4.73 1.75 -16.18
CA ALA A 180 5.75 0.70 -16.08
C ALA A 180 7.14 1.29 -16.28
N PHE A 181 8.13 0.72 -15.62
CA PHE A 181 9.55 1.01 -15.87
C PHE A 181 10.43 -0.24 -15.78
N ASP A 182 11.53 -0.24 -16.51
CA ASP A 182 12.50 -1.36 -16.47
C ASP A 182 13.66 -1.05 -15.50
N SER A 183 14.08 0.21 -15.44
CA SER A 183 15.11 0.73 -14.53
C SER A 183 14.67 2.06 -13.91
N ILE A 184 15.14 2.34 -12.68
CA ILE A 184 14.82 3.60 -12.01
C ILE A 184 15.52 4.75 -12.75
N ASN A 185 14.75 5.65 -13.34
CA ASN A 185 15.23 6.92 -13.88
C ASN A 185 14.49 8.07 -13.20
N LEU A 186 15.15 8.66 -12.19
CA LEU A 186 14.58 9.71 -11.35
C LEU A 186 14.27 10.99 -12.14
N ASN A 187 15.05 11.31 -13.17
CA ASN A 187 14.81 12.50 -14.01
C ASN A 187 13.50 12.35 -14.79
N SER A 188 13.26 11.19 -15.38
CA SER A 188 12.00 10.89 -16.06
C SER A 188 10.82 10.83 -15.09
N MET A 189 10.97 10.21 -13.92
CA MET A 189 9.93 10.24 -12.88
C MET A 189 9.60 11.67 -12.47
N LYS A 190 10.61 12.53 -12.24
CA LYS A 190 10.42 13.94 -11.89
C LYS A 190 9.67 14.70 -12.99
N LYS A 191 10.04 14.50 -14.26
CA LYS A 191 9.32 15.10 -15.41
C LYS A 191 7.86 14.69 -15.43
N ILE A 192 7.58 13.40 -15.24
CA ILE A 192 6.20 12.87 -15.14
C ILE A 192 5.47 13.57 -13.99
N LEU A 193 6.02 13.54 -12.78
CA LEU A 193 5.41 14.17 -11.59
C LEU A 193 5.14 15.67 -11.79
N SER A 194 6.05 16.41 -12.42
CA SER A 194 5.87 17.84 -12.70
C SER A 194 4.83 18.15 -13.77
N SER A 195 4.49 17.17 -14.62
CA SER A 195 3.45 17.34 -15.65
C SER A 195 2.04 17.19 -15.10
N TYR A 196 1.89 16.60 -13.90
CA TYR A 196 0.60 16.38 -13.27
C TYR A 196 0.07 17.63 -12.59
N ARG A 197 -1.16 18.02 -12.97
CA ARG A 197 -1.94 19.03 -12.25
C ARG A 197 -2.67 18.34 -11.10
N TYR A 198 -2.56 18.92 -9.91
CA TYR A 198 -3.35 18.49 -8.76
C TYR A 198 -4.84 18.72 -9.04
N SER A 199 -5.65 17.68 -8.80
CA SER A 199 -7.10 17.73 -8.97
C SER A 199 -7.75 17.16 -7.72
N PRO A 200 -8.26 18.01 -6.81
CA PRO A 200 -8.85 17.56 -5.57
C PRO A 200 -10.11 16.75 -5.83
N ILE A 201 -10.39 15.78 -4.95
CA ILE A 201 -11.69 15.10 -4.91
C ILE A 201 -12.64 16.02 -4.13
N CYS A 202 -13.77 16.40 -4.71
CA CYS A 202 -14.73 17.24 -3.98
C CYS A 202 -15.39 16.43 -2.83
N LEU A 203 -15.83 17.14 -1.78
CA LEU A 203 -16.34 16.51 -0.57
C LEU A 203 -17.49 15.50 -0.82
N PRO A 204 -18.48 15.77 -1.69
CA PRO A 204 -19.52 14.78 -2.00
C PRO A 204 -18.93 13.47 -2.54
N GLN A 205 -18.01 13.54 -3.49
CA GLN A 205 -17.33 12.37 -4.04
C GLN A 205 -16.48 11.66 -2.99
N GLN A 206 -15.79 12.39 -2.11
CA GLN A 206 -15.02 11.79 -1.02
C GLN A 206 -15.92 10.97 -0.09
N ASN A 207 -17.12 11.45 0.21
CA ASN A 207 -18.09 10.72 1.05
C ASN A 207 -18.55 9.42 0.37
N GLU A 208 -18.88 9.47 -0.92
CA GLU A 208 -19.24 8.27 -1.70
C GLU A 208 -18.10 7.24 -1.72
N ILE A 209 -16.87 7.71 -1.92
CA ILE A 209 -15.68 6.85 -1.89
C ILE A 209 -15.50 6.24 -0.50
N LYS A 210 -15.67 7.04 0.57
CA LYS A 210 -15.54 6.56 1.95
C LYS A 210 -16.52 5.44 2.27
N LEU A 211 -17.74 5.50 1.74
CA LEU A 211 -18.73 4.42 1.88
C LEU A 211 -18.22 3.10 1.27
N ILE A 212 -17.58 3.15 0.10
CA ILE A 212 -16.98 1.96 -0.55
C ILE A 212 -15.87 1.37 0.32
N PHE A 213 -14.99 2.21 0.86
CA PHE A 213 -13.89 1.76 1.72
C PHE A 213 -14.42 1.13 3.02
N ASN A 214 -15.40 1.77 3.66
CA ASN A 214 -16.05 1.24 4.86
C ASN A 214 -16.76 -0.09 4.60
N GLN A 215 -17.44 -0.22 3.45
CA GLN A 215 -18.09 -1.46 3.06
C GLN A 215 -17.07 -2.59 2.92
N ILE A 216 -15.99 -2.38 2.17
CA ILE A 216 -14.96 -3.42 1.96
C ILE A 216 -14.24 -3.74 3.29
N SER A 217 -14.06 -2.76 4.17
CA SER A 217 -13.54 -2.99 5.53
C SER A 217 -14.42 -3.97 6.30
N ARG A 218 -15.73 -3.73 6.35
CA ARG A 218 -16.71 -4.61 7.03
C ARG A 218 -16.77 -5.99 6.39
N GLU A 219 -16.77 -6.07 5.06
CA GLU A 219 -16.73 -7.35 4.34
C GLU A 219 -15.44 -8.15 4.64
N THR A 220 -14.32 -7.46 4.80
CA THR A 220 -13.04 -8.09 5.16
C THR A 220 -13.10 -8.67 6.57
N ILE A 221 -13.62 -7.92 7.54
CA ILE A 221 -13.82 -8.39 8.92
C ILE A 221 -14.76 -9.59 8.95
N ALA A 222 -15.91 -9.50 8.28
CA ALA A 222 -16.89 -10.59 8.21
C ALA A 222 -16.27 -11.86 7.60
N LYS A 223 -15.47 -11.73 6.52
CA LYS A 223 -14.76 -12.87 5.93
C LYS A 223 -13.74 -13.48 6.88
N ILE A 224 -13.02 -12.68 7.66
CA ILE A 224 -12.08 -13.21 8.67
C ILE A 224 -12.84 -14.05 9.70
N TYR A 225 -13.97 -13.55 10.21
CA TYR A 225 -14.78 -14.28 11.19
C TYR A 225 -15.43 -15.52 10.61
N GLN A 226 -15.94 -15.44 9.36
CA GLN A 226 -16.47 -16.60 8.66
C GLN A 226 -15.39 -17.69 8.52
N LEU A 227 -14.19 -17.32 8.06
CA LEU A 227 -13.06 -18.25 7.95
C LEU A 227 -12.67 -18.84 9.32
N ALA A 228 -12.70 -18.03 10.38
CA ALA A 228 -12.43 -18.50 11.73
C ALA A 228 -13.47 -19.51 12.22
N SER A 229 -14.76 -19.25 11.94
CA SER A 229 -15.86 -20.13 12.35
C SER A 229 -15.91 -21.44 11.55
N GLU A 230 -15.57 -21.40 10.26
CA GLU A 230 -15.64 -22.56 9.39
C GLU A 230 -14.36 -23.41 9.45
N ASN A 231 -13.19 -22.76 9.53
CA ASN A 231 -11.90 -23.43 9.45
C ASN A 231 -10.75 -22.56 10.03
N ILE A 232 -10.67 -22.47 11.37
CA ILE A 232 -9.59 -21.74 12.05
C ILE A 232 -8.19 -22.23 11.67
N ASN A 233 -8.02 -23.52 11.33
CA ASN A 233 -6.75 -24.10 10.89
C ASN A 233 -6.24 -23.45 9.59
N LEU A 234 -7.12 -22.88 8.77
CA LEU A 234 -6.71 -22.13 7.58
C LEU A 234 -6.05 -20.80 7.96
N ILE A 235 -6.57 -20.12 8.98
CA ILE A 235 -5.99 -18.89 9.53
C ILE A 235 -4.63 -19.20 10.19
N GLU A 236 -4.56 -20.28 10.97
CA GLU A 236 -3.32 -20.78 11.55
C GLU A 236 -2.29 -21.07 10.45
N ARG A 237 -2.69 -21.77 9.37
CA ARG A 237 -1.81 -22.05 8.23
C ARG A 237 -1.30 -20.78 7.57
N PHE A 238 -2.13 -19.74 7.42
CA PHE A 238 -1.66 -18.46 6.89
C PHE A 238 -0.65 -17.79 7.82
N ALA A 239 -0.89 -17.81 9.14
CA ALA A 239 0.05 -17.30 10.14
C ALA A 239 1.40 -18.06 10.10
N LEU A 240 1.38 -19.39 10.01
CA LEU A 240 2.58 -20.23 9.91
C LEU A 240 3.34 -19.99 8.61
N ILE A 241 2.64 -19.88 7.47
CA ILE A 241 3.29 -19.53 6.20
C ILE A 241 4.00 -18.18 6.34
N GLN A 242 3.40 -17.21 7.03
CA GLN A 242 4.01 -15.91 7.28
C GLN A 242 5.30 -15.99 8.10
N SER A 243 5.37 -16.87 9.11
CA SER A 243 6.56 -17.06 9.95
C SER A 243 7.69 -17.88 9.30
N VAL A 244 7.37 -18.96 8.58
CA VAL A 244 8.36 -19.94 8.06
C VAL A 244 9.27 -19.39 6.94
N ASN A 245 8.80 -18.43 6.13
CA ASN A 245 9.66 -17.80 5.11
C ASN A 245 10.52 -16.65 5.67
N GLY A 246 10.53 -16.45 7.00
CA GLY A 246 11.42 -15.50 7.69
C GLY A 246 12.76 -16.10 8.12
N SER A 247 12.89 -17.42 8.08
CA SER A 247 14.15 -18.14 8.30
C SER A 247 14.88 -18.40 6.98
N HIS A 248 16.22 -18.27 7.02
CA HIS A 248 17.18 -18.60 5.97
C HIS A 248 16.83 -19.90 5.18
N PRO A 249 17.30 -20.04 3.92
CA PRO A 249 16.94 -21.15 3.03
C PRO A 249 17.40 -22.55 3.45
N ASP A 250 17.99 -22.73 4.63
CA ASP A 250 18.54 -24.02 5.07
C ASP A 250 17.49 -24.99 5.62
N ILE A 251 16.24 -24.58 5.78
CA ILE A 251 15.13 -25.47 6.18
C ILE A 251 14.25 -25.80 4.97
N LYS A 252 14.87 -26.23 3.86
CA LYS A 252 14.18 -26.90 2.74
C LYS A 252 14.35 -28.41 2.73
N LYS A 253 14.93 -28.98 3.78
CA LYS A 253 14.96 -30.43 4.01
C LYS A 253 14.19 -30.74 5.27
N VAL A 254 12.87 -30.78 5.18
CA VAL A 254 11.92 -31.67 5.89
C VAL A 254 10.54 -31.09 5.57
N LEU A 255 10.02 -31.42 4.38
CA LEU A 255 8.61 -31.52 4.02
C LEU A 255 8.54 -32.38 2.76
#